data_AF-A0A7X9IPY7-F1
#
_entry.id   AF-A0A7X9IPY7-F1
#
_cell.length_a   1.000
_cell.length_b   1.000
_cell.length_c   1.000
_cell.angle_alpha   90.00
_cell.angle_beta   90.00
_cell.angle_gamma   90.00
#
_symmetry.space_group_name_H-M   'P 1'
#
loop_
_entity.id
_entity.type
_entity.pdbx_description
1 polymer ?
#
loop_
_entity_poly.entity_id
_entity_poly.type
_entity_poly.pdbx_seq_one_letter_code
_entity_poly.pdbx_strand_id
1 'polypeptide(L)'
;MFENIYKRNLFSHICLYPFLKFEDIYKFLYQAVCGNNHLLKSKEDFIKSLDIEVKMIEEYLNLNQEIYKQKEKNEFADEPLLEFLREDKKYVRVNLRPYLQSGYDIDILKEACVRSAEKNIENSEKDLKEFIEVWNQFSEKVFNQSFYEEAEQYCKEYFSFSPTIKDKTKEFFKINLSKESFEEFNLFIVRKNYPIIHHSQEYLNLYKPYYRVLEHKELISKLELDS
;
A
#
# COMPACT_ATOMS: atom_id res chain seq x y z
N MET A 1 10.44 15.64 -7.06
CA MET A 1 9.39 14.70 -7.52
C MET A 1 8.72 14.01 -6.34
N PHE A 2 9.52 13.42 -5.44
CA PHE A 2 9.05 12.78 -4.20
C PHE A 2 8.07 13.66 -3.40
N GLU A 3 8.48 14.89 -3.09
CA GLU A 3 7.74 15.87 -2.28
C GLU A 3 6.30 16.11 -2.75
N ASN A 4 6.11 16.27 -4.07
CA ASN A 4 4.84 16.73 -4.62
C ASN A 4 3.91 15.59 -5.02
N ILE A 5 4.43 14.39 -5.28
CA ILE A 5 3.66 13.28 -5.85
C ILE A 5 3.47 12.15 -4.83
N TYR A 6 4.45 11.88 -3.96
CA TYR A 6 4.49 10.65 -3.16
C TYR A 6 4.45 10.90 -1.66
N LYS A 7 5.00 12.02 -1.17
CA LYS A 7 5.20 12.26 0.27
C LYS A 7 3.91 12.14 1.07
N ARG A 8 2.84 12.82 0.63
CA ARG A 8 1.57 12.84 1.36
C ARG A 8 0.90 11.47 1.43
N ASN A 9 0.89 10.71 0.32
CA ASN A 9 0.39 9.33 0.31
C ASN A 9 1.25 8.40 1.18
N LEU A 10 2.57 8.59 1.19
CA LEU A 10 3.46 7.85 2.08
C LEU A 10 3.17 8.18 3.55
N PHE A 11 2.90 9.44 3.90
CA PHE A 11 2.49 9.79 5.26
C PHE A 11 1.17 9.13 5.65
N SER A 12 0.17 9.14 4.75
CA SER A 12 -1.06 8.38 4.96
C SER A 12 -0.80 6.90 5.22
N HIS A 13 0.11 6.30 4.45
CA HIS A 13 0.53 4.91 4.62
C HIS A 13 1.21 4.67 5.98
N ILE A 14 2.13 5.55 6.39
CA ILE A 14 2.80 5.48 7.71
C ILE A 14 1.79 5.57 8.84
N CYS A 15 0.78 6.44 8.72
CA CYS A 15 -0.26 6.53 9.73
C CYS A 15 -1.05 5.22 9.83
N LEU A 16 -1.47 4.65 8.70
CA LEU A 16 -2.21 3.37 8.67
C LEU A 16 -1.37 2.19 9.20
N TYR A 17 -0.05 2.21 8.95
CA TYR A 17 0.85 1.10 9.22
C TYR A 17 2.08 1.54 10.05
N PRO A 18 1.90 1.92 11.32
CA PRO A 18 2.94 2.53 12.15
C PRO A 18 4.14 1.62 12.49
N PHE A 19 4.01 0.31 12.33
CA PHE A 19 5.08 -0.69 12.55
C PHE A 19 5.76 -1.13 11.25
N LEU A 20 5.59 -0.38 10.16
CA LEU A 20 6.25 -0.65 8.90
C LEU A 20 7.78 -0.52 8.98
N LYS A 21 8.49 -1.19 8.07
CA LYS A 21 9.95 -1.10 7.91
C LYS A 21 10.33 -0.46 6.57
N PHE A 22 11.63 -0.27 6.34
CA PHE A 22 12.12 0.28 5.07
C PHE A 22 11.75 -0.59 3.85
N GLU A 23 11.63 -1.91 4.04
CA GLU A 23 11.11 -2.84 3.04
C GLU A 23 9.69 -2.47 2.60
N ASP A 24 8.85 -2.06 3.54
CA ASP A 24 7.45 -1.74 3.29
C ASP A 24 7.32 -0.36 2.60
N ILE A 25 8.14 0.62 3.02
CA ILE A 25 8.26 1.93 2.33
C ILE A 25 8.77 1.74 0.91
N TYR A 26 9.84 0.96 0.74
CA TYR A 26 10.41 0.65 -0.57
C TYR A 26 9.35 0.03 -1.47
N LYS A 27 8.61 -0.96 -0.96
CA LYS A 27 7.55 -1.61 -1.71
C LYS A 27 6.40 -0.65 -2.06
N PHE A 28 6.02 0.23 -1.14
CA PHE A 28 5.04 1.27 -1.38
C PHE A 28 5.47 2.19 -2.52
N LEU A 29 6.67 2.78 -2.43
CA LEU A 29 7.20 3.68 -3.46
C LEU A 29 7.42 2.96 -4.79
N TYR A 30 7.87 1.71 -4.76
CA TYR A 30 8.05 0.89 -5.96
C TYR A 30 6.71 0.68 -6.67
N GLN A 31 5.65 0.31 -5.95
CA GLN A 31 4.31 0.16 -6.52
C GLN A 31 3.73 1.50 -6.99
N ALA A 32 4.04 2.59 -6.30
CA ALA A 32 3.63 3.94 -6.69
C ALA A 32 4.28 4.37 -8.01
N VAL A 33 5.47 3.88 -8.35
CA VAL A 33 6.13 4.21 -9.62
C VAL A 33 5.79 3.17 -10.69
N CYS A 34 5.99 1.90 -10.38
CA CYS A 34 6.00 0.79 -11.32
C CYS A 34 4.65 0.07 -11.47
N GLY A 35 3.64 0.40 -10.66
CA GLY A 35 2.32 -0.25 -10.74
C GLY A 35 2.36 -1.75 -10.47
N ASN A 36 1.53 -2.51 -11.21
CA ASN A 36 1.31 -3.95 -11.02
C ASN A 36 1.91 -4.84 -12.12
N ASN A 37 2.75 -4.29 -12.99
CA ASN A 37 3.23 -4.96 -14.21
C ASN A 37 4.00 -6.24 -13.91
N HIS A 38 4.71 -6.24 -12.79
CA HIS A 38 5.54 -7.36 -12.35
C HIS A 38 4.76 -8.54 -11.77
N LEU A 39 3.46 -8.36 -11.48
CA LEU A 39 2.64 -9.38 -10.84
C LEU A 39 2.00 -10.35 -11.85
N LEU A 40 1.80 -9.93 -13.10
CA LEU A 40 1.11 -10.75 -14.10
C LEU A 40 2.10 -11.47 -15.03
N LYS A 41 2.75 -12.52 -14.50
CA LYS A 41 3.51 -13.45 -15.35
C LYS A 41 2.61 -14.28 -16.28
N SER A 42 1.40 -14.56 -15.80
CA SER A 42 0.36 -15.33 -16.47
C SER A 42 -0.99 -14.81 -15.97
N LYS A 43 -1.85 -14.41 -16.91
CA LYS A 43 -3.19 -13.88 -16.59
C LYS A 43 -4.01 -14.95 -15.88
N GLU A 44 -3.95 -16.18 -16.39
CA GLU A 44 -4.70 -17.32 -15.86
C GLU A 44 -4.26 -17.66 -14.43
N ASP A 45 -2.95 -17.67 -14.15
CA ASP A 45 -2.44 -17.99 -12.82
C ASP A 45 -2.74 -16.87 -11.82
N PHE A 46 -2.67 -15.61 -12.26
CA PHE A 46 -3.11 -14.48 -11.45
C PHE A 46 -4.58 -14.61 -11.05
N ILE A 47 -5.48 -14.86 -12.01
CA ILE A 47 -6.92 -15.01 -11.73
C ILE A 47 -7.16 -16.15 -10.74
N LYS A 48 -6.56 -17.32 -10.97
CA LYS A 48 -6.69 -18.48 -10.07
C LYS A 48 -6.19 -18.19 -8.66
N SER A 49 -5.04 -17.53 -8.53
CA SER A 49 -4.49 -17.19 -7.21
C SER A 49 -5.37 -16.19 -6.46
N LEU A 50 -5.92 -15.18 -7.16
CA LEU A 50 -6.86 -14.22 -6.58
C LEU A 50 -8.19 -14.90 -6.19
N ASP A 51 -8.69 -15.86 -6.96
CA ASP A 51 -9.89 -16.63 -6.59
C ASP A 51 -9.70 -17.42 -5.29
N ILE A 52 -8.51 -18.00 -5.08
CA ILE A 52 -8.19 -18.71 -3.84
C ILE A 52 -8.14 -17.73 -2.66
N GLU A 53 -7.47 -16.59 -2.84
CA GLU A 53 -7.36 -15.55 -1.80
C GLU A 53 -8.74 -14.99 -1.42
N VAL A 54 -9.60 -14.72 -2.40
CA VAL A 54 -10.96 -14.21 -2.19
C VAL A 54 -11.79 -15.21 -1.38
N LYS A 55 -11.76 -16.50 -1.74
CA LYS A 55 -12.47 -17.54 -0.98
C LYS A 55 -12.02 -17.61 0.47
N MET A 56 -10.71 -17.55 0.73
CA MET A 56 -10.19 -17.54 2.10
C MET A 56 -10.66 -16.31 2.89
N ILE A 57 -10.71 -15.14 2.25
CA ILE A 57 -11.20 -13.91 2.87
C ILE A 57 -12.70 -14.01 3.15
N GLU A 58 -13.50 -14.46 2.19
CA GLU A 58 -14.95 -14.64 2.37
C GLU A 58 -15.28 -15.63 3.49
N GLU A 59 -14.57 -16.76 3.56
CA GLU A 59 -14.69 -17.71 4.66
C GLU A 59 -14.37 -17.06 6.02
N TYR A 60 -13.27 -16.30 6.09
CA TYR A 60 -12.89 -15.57 7.29
C TYR A 60 -13.95 -14.51 7.69
N LEU A 61 -14.45 -13.73 6.73
CA LEU A 61 -15.50 -12.73 6.97
C LEU A 61 -16.79 -13.39 7.47
N ASN A 62 -17.18 -14.53 6.88
CA ASN A 62 -18.36 -15.29 7.27
C ASN A 62 -18.26 -15.86 8.69
N LEU A 63 -17.09 -16.40 9.07
CA LEU A 63 -16.86 -16.91 10.43
C LEU A 63 -16.83 -15.80 11.48
N ASN A 64 -16.51 -14.56 11.09
CA ASN A 64 -16.33 -13.43 12.01
C ASN A 64 -17.39 -12.32 11.84
N GLN A 65 -18.53 -12.59 11.21
CA GLN A 65 -19.56 -11.57 10.90
C GLN A 65 -19.98 -10.74 12.12
N GLU A 66 -20.16 -11.37 13.29
CA GLU A 66 -20.56 -10.68 14.52
C GLU A 66 -19.46 -9.75 15.08
N ILE A 67 -18.18 -10.09 14.87
CA ILE A 67 -17.03 -9.24 15.23
C ILE A 67 -16.93 -8.07 14.25
N TYR A 68 -17.13 -8.33 12.95
CA TYR A 68 -17.10 -7.28 11.91
C TYR A 68 -18.22 -6.24 12.05
N LYS A 69 -19.39 -6.62 12.59
CA LYS A 69 -20.46 -5.68 12.97
C LYS A 69 -20.08 -4.79 14.16
N GLN A 70 -19.17 -5.25 15.02
CA GLN A 70 -18.71 -4.53 16.21
C GLN A 70 -17.41 -3.78 15.90
N LYS A 71 -17.52 -2.54 15.40
CA LYS A 71 -16.38 -1.74 14.92
C LYS A 71 -15.20 -1.67 15.91
N GLU A 72 -15.49 -1.60 17.21
CA GLU A 72 -14.46 -1.55 18.27
C GLU A 72 -13.66 -2.86 18.44
N LYS A 73 -14.19 -3.99 17.99
CA LYS A 73 -13.56 -5.32 18.08
C LYS A 73 -12.99 -5.81 16.74
N ASN A 74 -13.32 -5.15 15.65
CA ASN A 74 -12.81 -5.50 14.33
C ASN A 74 -11.39 -4.92 14.16
N GLU A 75 -10.39 -5.79 14.17
CA GLU A 75 -8.98 -5.42 14.02
C GLU A 75 -8.67 -4.73 12.67
N PHE A 76 -9.57 -4.86 11.67
CA PHE A 76 -9.48 -4.25 10.34
C PHE A 76 -10.54 -3.16 10.10
N ALA A 77 -11.21 -2.65 11.14
CA ALA A 77 -12.29 -1.66 11.01
C ALA A 77 -11.88 -0.36 10.29
N ASP A 78 -10.60 -0.02 10.36
CA ASP A 78 -10.03 1.21 9.80
C ASP A 78 -9.27 0.97 8.48
N GLU A 79 -9.33 -0.25 7.91
CA GLU A 79 -8.75 -0.53 6.60
C GLU A 79 -9.56 0.19 5.50
N PRO A 80 -8.94 1.11 4.73
CA PRO A 80 -9.66 1.85 3.70
C PRO A 80 -9.99 0.95 2.50
N LEU A 81 -11.08 1.21 1.77
CA LEU A 81 -11.34 0.52 0.50
C LEU A 81 -10.23 0.78 -0.53
N LEU A 82 -9.81 2.06 -0.64
CA LEU A 82 -8.82 2.55 -1.58
C LEU A 82 -7.69 3.24 -0.82
N GLU A 83 -6.45 2.84 -1.10
CA GLU A 83 -5.24 3.52 -0.67
C GLU A 83 -4.50 4.04 -1.91
N PHE A 84 -4.57 5.35 -2.15
CA PHE A 84 -3.85 5.97 -3.26
C PHE A 84 -2.35 5.98 -3.00
N LEU A 85 -1.57 5.60 -4.00
CA LEU A 85 -0.11 5.54 -3.90
C LEU A 85 0.58 6.86 -4.30
N ARG A 86 -0.16 7.77 -4.92
CA ARG A 86 0.32 9.03 -5.50
C ARG A 86 -0.78 10.11 -5.46
N GLU A 87 -0.37 11.37 -5.40
CA GLU A 87 -1.28 12.54 -5.42
C GLU A 87 -2.04 12.68 -6.76
N ASP A 88 -1.40 12.28 -7.87
CA ASP A 88 -2.03 12.26 -9.21
C ASP A 88 -3.08 11.14 -9.37
N LYS A 89 -3.29 10.32 -8.32
CA LYS A 89 -4.19 9.16 -8.29
C LYS A 89 -3.97 8.17 -9.44
N LYS A 90 -2.77 8.12 -10.04
CA LYS A 90 -2.51 7.18 -11.15
C LYS A 90 -2.65 5.73 -10.67
N TYR A 91 -2.01 5.38 -9.56
CA TYR A 91 -2.08 4.03 -8.98
C TYR A 91 -2.76 4.03 -7.62
N VAL A 92 -3.49 2.95 -7.36
CA VAL A 92 -4.23 2.72 -6.13
C VAL A 92 -4.06 1.27 -5.68
N ARG A 93 -4.03 1.05 -4.37
CA ARG A 93 -4.24 -0.25 -3.74
C ARG A 93 -5.71 -0.39 -3.39
N VAL A 94 -6.34 -1.44 -3.88
CA VAL A 94 -7.71 -1.83 -3.50
C VAL A 94 -7.60 -2.91 -2.43
N ASN A 95 -8.03 -2.62 -1.21
CA ASN A 95 -8.02 -3.59 -0.11
C ASN A 95 -9.19 -4.57 -0.27
N LEU A 96 -8.88 -5.87 -0.33
CA LEU A 96 -9.84 -6.92 -0.69
C LEU A 96 -10.91 -7.14 0.38
N ARG A 97 -10.57 -7.04 1.67
CA ARG A 97 -11.53 -7.19 2.77
C ARG A 97 -12.68 -6.16 2.67
N PRO A 98 -12.43 -4.84 2.67
CA PRO A 98 -13.51 -3.86 2.52
C PRO A 98 -14.17 -3.92 1.14
N TYR A 99 -13.46 -4.32 0.08
CA TYR A 99 -14.04 -4.51 -1.26
C TYR A 99 -15.13 -5.60 -1.26
N LEU A 100 -14.80 -6.78 -0.74
CA LEU A 100 -15.73 -7.92 -0.65
C LEU A 100 -16.85 -7.65 0.36
N GLN A 101 -16.53 -7.02 1.50
CA GLN A 101 -17.54 -6.63 2.49
C GLN A 101 -18.57 -5.64 1.93
N SER A 102 -18.17 -4.80 0.98
CA SER A 102 -19.06 -3.86 0.29
C SER A 102 -19.89 -4.52 -0.82
N GLY A 103 -19.69 -5.82 -1.09
CA GLY A 103 -20.41 -6.56 -2.11
C GLY A 103 -20.01 -6.22 -3.55
N TYR A 104 -18.83 -5.62 -3.75
CA TYR A 104 -18.35 -5.31 -5.10
C TYR A 104 -17.96 -6.59 -5.86
N ASP A 105 -18.22 -6.60 -7.15
CA ASP A 105 -17.92 -7.73 -8.03
C ASP A 105 -16.40 -7.91 -8.21
N ILE A 106 -15.89 -9.08 -7.83
CA ILE A 106 -14.47 -9.41 -7.93
C ILE A 106 -13.98 -9.50 -9.37
N ASP A 107 -14.87 -9.82 -10.32
CA ASP A 107 -14.49 -9.94 -11.73
C ASP A 107 -14.17 -8.57 -12.34
N ILE A 108 -14.81 -7.50 -11.84
CA ILE A 108 -14.44 -6.12 -12.17
C ILE A 108 -13.00 -5.83 -11.72
N LEU A 109 -12.64 -6.22 -10.49
CA LEU A 109 -11.29 -6.00 -9.96
C LEU A 109 -10.23 -6.79 -10.73
N LYS A 110 -10.53 -8.06 -11.07
CA LYS A 110 -9.66 -8.90 -11.90
C LYS A 110 -9.40 -8.26 -13.25
N GLU A 111 -10.46 -7.83 -13.94
CA GLU A 111 -10.36 -7.19 -15.23
C GLU A 111 -9.50 -5.90 -15.15
N ALA A 112 -9.75 -5.06 -14.16
CA ALA A 112 -9.00 -3.83 -13.95
C ALA A 112 -7.51 -4.09 -13.69
N CYS A 113 -7.18 -5.10 -12.88
CA CYS A 113 -5.79 -5.51 -12.63
C CYS A 113 -5.08 -5.95 -13.92
N VAL A 114 -5.73 -6.76 -14.74
CA VAL A 114 -5.19 -7.27 -16.01
C VAL A 114 -4.92 -6.12 -16.97
N ARG A 115 -5.92 -5.25 -17.19
CA ARG A 115 -5.78 -4.09 -18.09
C ARG A 115 -4.68 -3.13 -17.63
N SER A 116 -4.57 -2.91 -16.31
CA SER A 116 -3.53 -2.07 -15.71
C SER A 116 -2.13 -2.61 -16.00
N ALA A 117 -1.91 -3.92 -15.88
CA ALA A 117 -0.60 -4.51 -16.09
C ALA A 117 -0.21 -4.57 -17.59
N GLU A 118 -1.16 -4.88 -18.47
CA GLU A 118 -0.94 -4.97 -19.92
C GLU A 118 -0.47 -3.63 -20.51
N LYS A 119 -1.00 -2.50 -20.02
CA LYS A 119 -0.65 -1.15 -20.51
C LYS A 119 0.77 -0.70 -20.21
N ASN A 120 1.44 -1.33 -19.26
CA ASN A 120 2.69 -0.83 -18.71
C ASN A 120 3.89 -1.79 -18.94
N ILE A 121 3.74 -2.79 -19.83
CA ILE A 121 4.79 -3.75 -20.18
C ILE A 121 6.03 -3.07 -20.79
N GLU A 122 5.84 -1.99 -21.56
CA GLU A 122 6.90 -1.36 -22.36
C GLU A 122 7.78 -0.36 -21.57
N ASN A 123 7.41 0.02 -20.34
CA ASN A 123 8.05 1.13 -19.62
C ASN A 123 8.99 0.69 -18.48
N SER A 124 9.29 -0.60 -18.32
CA SER A 124 9.98 -1.13 -17.13
C SER A 124 11.34 -0.48 -16.81
N GLU A 125 12.18 -0.17 -17.81
CA GLU A 125 13.46 0.51 -17.58
C GLU A 125 13.28 1.99 -17.18
N LYS A 126 12.31 2.67 -17.80
CA LYS A 126 11.99 4.06 -17.47
C LYS A 126 11.42 4.18 -16.06
N ASP A 127 10.49 3.28 -15.71
CA ASP A 127 9.87 3.23 -14.39
C ASP A 127 10.92 2.91 -13.32
N LEU A 128 11.89 2.02 -13.60
CA LEU A 128 12.98 1.75 -12.67
C LEU A 128 13.87 2.98 -12.45
N LYS A 129 14.21 3.73 -13.51
CA LYS A 129 14.97 4.98 -13.38
C LYS A 129 14.22 6.03 -12.56
N GLU A 130 12.92 6.20 -12.82
CA GLU A 130 12.05 7.07 -12.02
C GLU A 130 12.01 6.63 -10.55
N PHE A 131 11.92 5.32 -10.30
CA PHE A 131 11.89 4.77 -8.96
C PHE A 131 13.20 5.03 -8.21
N ILE A 132 14.34 4.83 -8.85
CA ILE A 132 15.66 5.11 -8.26
C ILE A 132 15.76 6.59 -7.85
N GLU A 133 15.28 7.51 -8.70
CA GLU A 133 15.26 8.94 -8.41
C GLU A 133 14.35 9.26 -7.22
N VAL A 134 13.15 8.69 -7.18
CA VAL A 134 12.21 8.84 -6.05
C VAL A 134 12.81 8.30 -4.75
N TRP A 135 13.46 7.13 -4.81
CA TRP A 135 14.11 6.50 -3.67
C TRP A 135 15.28 7.33 -3.14
N ASN A 136 16.12 7.88 -4.03
CA ASN A 136 17.23 8.74 -3.63
C ASN A 136 16.74 10.02 -2.95
N GLN A 137 15.71 10.68 -3.52
CA GLN A 137 15.10 11.86 -2.90
C GLN A 137 14.49 11.55 -1.52
N PHE A 138 13.84 10.39 -1.36
CA PHE A 138 13.36 9.93 -0.06
C PHE A 138 14.53 9.72 0.93
N SER A 139 15.59 9.05 0.48
CA SER A 139 16.76 8.69 1.27
C SER A 139 17.50 9.91 1.84
N GLU A 140 17.60 10.99 1.06
CA GLU A 140 18.17 12.28 1.50
C GLU A 140 17.34 12.96 2.59
N LYS A 141 16.05 12.64 2.68
CA LYS A 141 15.07 13.35 3.51
C LYS A 141 14.69 12.60 4.76
N VAL A 142 14.65 11.27 4.72
CA VAL A 142 14.09 10.45 5.80
C VAL A 142 14.79 10.67 7.14
N PHE A 143 16.07 11.10 7.14
CA PHE A 143 16.82 11.40 8.36
C PHE A 143 16.79 12.87 8.79
N ASN A 144 16.15 13.74 8.01
CA ASN A 144 15.96 15.11 8.43
C ASN A 144 14.89 15.14 9.52
N GLN A 145 15.17 15.86 10.61
CA GLN A 145 14.22 16.01 11.71
C GLN A 145 12.85 16.50 11.23
N SER A 146 12.84 17.39 10.22
CA SER A 146 11.59 17.91 9.64
C SER A 146 10.72 16.81 9.03
N PHE A 147 11.30 15.75 8.46
CA PHE A 147 10.51 14.66 7.86
C PHE A 147 9.65 13.95 8.90
N TYR A 148 10.23 13.66 10.07
CA TYR A 148 9.51 13.02 11.17
C TYR A 148 8.46 13.96 11.78
N GLU A 149 8.79 15.25 11.95
CA GLU A 149 7.85 16.25 12.45
C GLU A 149 6.66 16.45 11.50
N GLU A 150 6.91 16.48 10.19
CA GLU A 150 5.87 16.57 9.17
C GLU A 150 4.97 15.33 9.15
N ALA A 151 5.56 14.12 9.22
CA ALA A 151 4.80 12.88 9.30
C ALA A 151 3.96 12.80 10.58
N GLU A 152 4.53 13.24 11.71
CA GLU A 152 3.83 13.31 12.99
C GLU A 152 2.64 14.25 12.94
N GLN A 153 2.86 15.46 12.42
CA GLN A 153 1.79 16.44 12.26
C GLN A 153 0.69 15.91 11.34
N TYR A 154 1.07 15.27 10.23
CA TYR A 154 0.12 14.65 9.31
C TYR A 154 -0.72 13.57 10.01
N CYS A 155 -0.11 12.66 10.79
CA CYS A 155 -0.85 11.62 11.49
C CYS A 155 -1.76 12.19 12.59
N LYS A 156 -1.34 13.25 13.30
CA LYS A 156 -2.21 13.95 14.25
C LYS A 156 -3.46 14.49 13.56
N GLU A 157 -3.31 15.12 12.41
CA GLU A 157 -4.43 15.63 11.62
C GLU A 157 -5.30 14.50 11.09
N TYR A 158 -4.69 13.46 10.49
CA TYR A 158 -5.37 12.29 9.95
C TYR A 158 -6.25 11.59 11.00
N PHE A 159 -5.72 11.38 12.22
CA PHE A 159 -6.43 10.68 13.30
C PHE A 159 -7.32 11.57 14.15
N SER A 160 -7.19 12.89 14.11
CA SER A 160 -8.14 13.78 14.79
C SER A 160 -9.58 13.59 14.28
N PHE A 161 -9.75 13.00 13.10
CA PHE A 161 -11.03 12.62 12.51
C PHE A 161 -11.45 11.15 12.78
N SER A 162 -10.62 10.32 13.44
CA SER A 162 -10.93 8.92 13.78
C SER A 162 -10.72 8.63 15.29
N PRO A 163 -11.80 8.54 16.09
CA PRO A 163 -11.72 8.40 17.55
C PRO A 163 -11.05 7.11 18.06
N THR A 164 -11.00 6.05 17.24
CA THR A 164 -10.55 4.70 17.62
C THR A 164 -9.03 4.56 17.73
N ILE A 165 -8.25 5.51 17.21
CA ILE A 165 -6.79 5.40 17.11
C ILE A 165 -6.05 6.25 18.16
N LYS A 166 -6.80 7.05 18.96
CA LYS A 166 -6.25 8.03 19.91
C LYS A 166 -5.20 7.47 20.88
N ASP A 167 -5.37 6.26 21.39
CA ASP A 167 -4.46 5.69 22.41
C ASP A 167 -3.12 5.22 21.87
N LYS A 168 -3.01 4.98 20.56
CA LYS A 168 -1.79 4.42 19.99
C LYS A 168 -0.77 5.52 19.58
N THR A 169 -1.20 6.79 19.52
CA THR A 169 -0.40 7.95 19.07
C THR A 169 0.85 8.27 19.88
N LYS A 170 0.95 7.84 21.14
CA LYS A 170 2.13 8.09 21.99
C LYS A 170 3.26 7.08 21.83
N GLU A 171 2.98 5.85 21.38
CA GLU A 171 4.00 4.84 21.09
C GLU A 171 4.39 4.81 19.59
N PHE A 172 3.55 5.36 18.72
CA PHE A 172 3.72 5.35 17.26
C PHE A 172 4.96 6.09 16.71
N PHE A 173 5.61 6.94 17.49
CA PHE A 173 6.78 7.71 17.02
C PHE A 173 8.12 7.03 17.25
N LYS A 174 8.13 5.82 17.83
CA LYS A 174 9.21 4.87 17.52
C LYS A 174 8.90 4.18 16.20
N ILE A 175 8.78 4.98 15.14
CA ILE A 175 8.99 4.49 13.78
C ILE A 175 10.31 3.73 13.85
N ASN A 176 10.28 2.41 13.66
CA ASN A 176 11.44 1.54 13.85
C ASN A 176 12.39 1.62 12.64
N LEU A 177 12.62 2.85 12.18
CA LEU A 177 13.44 3.23 11.04
C LEU A 177 14.70 3.90 11.60
N SER A 178 15.67 3.07 11.98
CA SER A 178 16.98 3.55 12.38
C SER A 178 17.82 3.84 11.14
N LYS A 179 18.81 4.73 11.29
CA LYS A 179 19.79 4.98 10.23
C LYS A 179 20.54 3.69 9.85
N GLU A 180 20.84 2.85 10.82
CA GLU A 180 21.49 1.55 10.63
C GLU A 180 20.63 0.60 9.78
N SER A 181 19.35 0.41 10.12
CA SER A 181 18.46 -0.48 9.35
C SER A 181 18.24 0.01 7.92
N PHE A 182 18.23 1.34 7.73
CA PHE A 182 18.21 1.92 6.39
C PHE A 182 19.49 1.62 5.61
N GLU A 183 20.67 1.86 6.20
CA GLU A 183 21.94 1.66 5.50
C GLU A 183 22.11 0.20 5.08
N GLU A 184 21.76 -0.75 5.95
CA GLU A 184 21.75 -2.18 5.62
C GLU A 184 20.80 -2.51 4.47
N PHE A 185 19.56 -2.04 4.54
CA PHE A 185 18.56 -2.30 3.50
C PHE A 185 18.91 -1.60 2.18
N ASN A 186 19.41 -0.36 2.23
CA ASN A 186 19.82 0.42 1.07
C ASN A 186 21.02 -0.24 0.37
N LEU A 187 22.00 -0.74 1.13
CA LEU A 187 23.10 -1.53 0.58
C LEU A 187 22.59 -2.81 -0.10
N PHE A 188 21.61 -3.49 0.49
CA PHE A 188 21.00 -4.68 -0.11
C PHE A 188 20.34 -4.36 -1.46
N ILE A 189 19.47 -3.36 -1.53
CA ILE A 189 18.76 -3.04 -2.78
C ILE A 189 19.72 -2.53 -3.86
N VAL A 190 20.72 -1.71 -3.52
CA VAL A 190 21.71 -1.20 -4.48
C VAL A 190 22.54 -2.36 -5.05
N ARG A 191 23.03 -3.27 -4.20
CA ARG A 191 23.80 -4.46 -4.64
C ARG A 191 22.98 -5.40 -5.52
N LYS A 192 21.66 -5.43 -5.34
CA LYS A 192 20.74 -6.27 -6.11
C LYS A 192 20.08 -5.52 -7.28
N ASN A 193 20.53 -4.29 -7.56
CA ASN A 193 19.98 -3.43 -8.60
C ASN A 193 18.46 -3.19 -8.46
N TYR A 194 18.04 -2.74 -7.28
CA TYR A 194 16.67 -2.38 -6.92
C TYR A 194 15.66 -3.52 -7.21
N PRO A 195 15.78 -4.66 -6.49
CA PRO A 195 14.96 -5.83 -6.73
C PRO A 195 13.49 -5.59 -6.34
N ILE A 196 12.59 -6.40 -6.88
CA ILE A 196 11.23 -6.51 -6.36
C ILE A 196 11.30 -7.28 -5.03
N ILE A 197 10.66 -6.75 -3.99
CA ILE A 197 10.67 -7.35 -2.65
C ILE A 197 9.27 -7.67 -2.12
N HIS A 198 9.24 -8.53 -1.11
CA HIS A 198 8.06 -8.79 -0.30
C HIS A 198 8.00 -7.82 0.89
N HIS A 199 6.83 -7.75 1.53
CA HIS A 199 6.68 -7.00 2.77
C HIS A 199 7.53 -7.60 3.88
N SER A 200 7.86 -6.81 4.90
CA SER A 200 8.51 -7.32 6.09
C SER A 200 7.60 -8.34 6.80
N GLN A 201 8.19 -9.31 7.51
CA GLN A 201 7.41 -10.32 8.25
C GLN A 201 6.52 -9.67 9.32
N GLU A 202 7.00 -8.58 9.93
CA GLU A 202 6.25 -7.80 10.92
C GLU A 202 5.00 -7.17 10.30
N TYR A 203 5.15 -6.53 9.13
CA TYR A 203 4.03 -5.98 8.38
C TYR A 203 3.01 -7.05 7.97
N LEU A 204 3.49 -8.22 7.51
CA LEU A 204 2.61 -9.34 7.16
C LEU A 204 1.82 -9.86 8.36
N ASN A 205 2.47 -10.02 9.51
CA ASN A 205 1.84 -10.56 10.71
C ASN A 205 0.81 -9.60 11.32
N LEU A 206 1.14 -8.31 11.36
CA LEU A 206 0.30 -7.29 12.00
C LEU A 206 -0.88 -6.88 11.13
N TYR A 207 -0.64 -6.67 9.82
CA TYR A 207 -1.62 -6.02 8.95
C TYR A 207 -2.28 -6.98 7.96
N LYS A 208 -1.70 -8.17 7.74
CA LYS A 208 -2.20 -9.19 6.82
C LYS A 208 -2.67 -8.56 5.50
N PRO A 209 -1.80 -7.86 4.75
CA PRO A 209 -2.22 -7.01 3.64
C PRO A 209 -2.78 -7.84 2.49
N TYR A 210 -4.10 -7.73 2.27
CA TYR A 210 -4.77 -8.29 1.11
C TYR A 210 -5.23 -7.15 0.22
N TYR A 211 -4.37 -6.77 -0.72
CA TYR A 211 -4.68 -5.70 -1.66
C TYR A 211 -4.28 -6.05 -3.09
N ARG A 212 -4.81 -5.28 -4.04
CA ARG A 212 -4.37 -5.29 -5.43
C ARG A 212 -3.99 -3.89 -5.89
N VAL A 213 -2.83 -3.79 -6.53
CA VAL A 213 -2.37 -2.55 -7.16
C VAL A 213 -2.90 -2.52 -8.59
N LEU A 214 -3.42 -1.38 -9.02
CA LEU A 214 -3.86 -1.13 -10.38
C LEU A 214 -3.94 0.38 -10.69
N GLU A 215 -4.06 0.72 -11.97
CA GLU A 215 -4.36 2.09 -12.40
C GLU A 215 -5.79 2.50 -12.05
N HIS A 216 -5.97 3.53 -11.23
CA HIS A 216 -7.28 3.91 -10.68
C HIS A 216 -8.39 4.07 -11.73
N LYS A 217 -8.08 4.60 -12.90
CA LYS A 217 -9.03 4.77 -14.02
C LYS A 217 -9.66 3.46 -14.50
N GLU A 218 -8.94 2.34 -14.39
CA GLU A 218 -9.43 1.02 -14.81
C GLU A 218 -10.50 0.49 -13.85
N LEU A 219 -10.55 1.00 -12.61
CA LEU A 219 -11.54 0.65 -11.61
C LEU A 219 -12.76 1.58 -11.65
N ILE A 220 -12.55 2.90 -11.69
CA ILE A 220 -13.67 3.88 -11.67
C ILE A 220 -14.57 3.71 -12.90
N SER A 221 -14.00 3.45 -14.07
CA SER A 221 -14.77 3.24 -15.30
C SER A 221 -15.77 2.08 -15.22
N LYS A 222 -15.69 1.26 -14.16
CA LYS A 222 -16.50 0.06 -13.96
C LYS A 222 -17.34 0.07 -12.68
N LEU A 223 -16.95 0.83 -11.65
CA LEU A 223 -17.63 0.81 -10.34
C LEU A 223 -18.59 1.98 -10.08
N GLU A 224 -18.81 2.90 -11.04
CA GLU A 224 -19.61 4.13 -10.83
C GLU A 224 -19.19 4.92 -9.56
N LEU A 225 -17.93 4.78 -9.13
CA LEU A 225 -17.40 5.55 -8.02
C LEU A 225 -17.25 6.99 -8.51
N ASP A 226 -17.96 7.93 -7.88
CA ASP A 226 -17.93 9.35 -8.27
C ASP A 226 -16.47 9.84 -8.42
N SER A 227 -16.19 10.44 -9.59
CA SER A 227 -14.87 10.91 -10.04
C SER A 227 -14.31 12.07 -9.23
#